data_AF-A0A7C9G355-F1
#
_entry.id   AF-A0A7C9G355-F1
#
_cell.length_a   1.000
_cell.length_b   1.000
_cell.length_c   1.000
_cell.angle_alpha   90.00
_cell.angle_beta   90.00
_cell.angle_gamma   90.00
#
_symmetry.space_group_name_H-M   'P 1'
#
loop_
_entity.id
_entity.type
_entity.pdbx_description
1 polymer ?
#
loop_
_entity_poly.entity_id
_entity_poly.type
_entity_poly.pdbx_seq_one_letter_code
_entity_poly.pdbx_strand_id
1 'polypeptide(L)'
;MPMLLQATLKWSTTLLLACLLAACGGGGGSDGGTPSQPLTGAQLFSQADPAGNQFSCSTCHATSENAQGLDAQKLHRPAHSLLNATRRNAFYNGTFSEVIDAVNNCRVDWMDASPYVSDSNDWLALEEYLAGLSDSSDATEIAFNQVAAVSDFSTADISAGHALFNQTCATCHGQDAGGTGLARTLVGSGLSAQQVANKVRNSGPSNSNYFTNLSGGNMPFWSEQRLSDQELVDIASYVESINGPQSFSCNASDHPKVGQVAMLSTLSHNVSGRVEIIDNCTIEVTEFNYDGGGPDVLFYGAPSSDYNQGGFAIGDIINGPMYNNDTLRLSLANAQQLDQLAGISVWCRDFSVSFGDGLFN
;
A
#
# COMPACT_ATOMS: atom_id res chain seq x y z
N MET A 1 -62.45 61.01 17.01
CA MET A 1 -62.06 61.07 18.43
C MET A 1 -62.50 59.79 19.10
N PRO A 2 -61.67 59.12 19.93
CA PRO A 2 -60.20 59.11 19.97
C PRO A 2 -59.65 57.64 19.81
N MET A 3 -58.40 57.42 19.38
CA MET A 3 -57.24 56.91 20.18
C MET A 3 -57.42 55.51 20.83
N LEU A 4 -56.44 54.60 20.96
CA LEU A 4 -55.03 54.40 20.54
C LEU A 4 -54.81 52.84 20.51
N LEU A 5 -53.67 52.17 20.31
CA LEU A 5 -52.23 52.48 20.26
C LEU A 5 -51.56 51.53 19.21
N GLN A 6 -50.22 51.55 19.09
CA GLN A 6 -49.41 50.58 18.32
C GLN A 6 -48.49 49.77 19.26
N ALA A 7 -48.07 48.58 18.85
CA ALA A 7 -46.78 48.00 19.27
C ALA A 7 -46.29 46.94 18.26
N THR A 8 -45.32 47.29 17.41
CA THR A 8 -44.55 46.34 16.60
C THR A 8 -43.19 46.11 17.26
N LEU A 9 -42.91 44.88 17.70
CA LEU A 9 -41.59 44.54 18.22
C LEU A 9 -40.61 44.28 17.06
N LYS A 10 -39.65 45.18 16.87
CA LYS A 10 -38.40 44.89 16.16
C LYS A 10 -37.36 44.45 17.18
N TRP A 11 -36.77 43.27 17.00
CA TRP A 11 -35.56 42.87 17.72
C TRP A 11 -34.36 43.07 16.80
N SER A 12 -33.60 44.13 17.06
CA SER A 12 -32.25 44.31 16.54
C SER A 12 -31.28 43.67 17.54
N THR A 13 -30.55 42.63 17.14
CA THR A 13 -29.41 42.11 17.91
C THR A 13 -28.10 42.47 17.21
N THR A 14 -27.30 43.25 17.93
CA THR A 14 -26.03 43.83 17.51
C THR A 14 -25.00 42.77 17.09
N LEU A 15 -24.42 42.92 15.90
CA LEU A 15 -23.24 42.17 15.49
C LEU A 15 -22.00 42.76 16.18
N LEU A 16 -21.48 42.08 17.20
CA LEU A 16 -20.26 42.48 17.90
C LEU A 16 -19.02 41.90 17.20
N LEU A 17 -18.40 42.71 16.35
CA LEU A 17 -17.17 42.38 15.64
C LEU A 17 -15.98 42.56 16.60
N ALA A 18 -15.50 41.46 17.19
CA ALA A 18 -14.32 41.48 18.05
C ALA A 18 -13.03 41.24 17.23
N CYS A 19 -12.38 42.32 16.83
CA CYS A 19 -10.97 42.25 16.40
C CYS A 19 -10.08 41.90 17.60
N LEU A 20 -9.26 40.87 17.47
CA LEU A 20 -8.13 40.61 18.38
C LEU A 20 -6.85 40.48 17.55
N LEU A 21 -5.82 41.20 17.99
CA LEU A 21 -4.61 41.45 17.21
C LEU A 21 -3.65 40.26 17.21
N ALA A 22 -2.91 40.13 16.12
CA ALA A 22 -1.67 39.37 16.11
C ALA A 22 -0.65 40.00 17.10
N ALA A 23 -0.06 39.16 17.95
CA ALA A 23 1.07 39.52 18.79
C ALA A 23 2.18 38.49 18.57
N CYS A 24 3.24 38.89 17.85
CA CYS A 24 4.47 38.11 17.80
C CYS A 24 5.17 38.19 19.17
N GLY A 25 5.47 37.04 19.77
CA GLY A 25 6.17 36.98 21.04
C GLY A 25 6.69 35.56 21.30
N GLY A 26 7.94 35.29 20.93
CA GLY A 26 8.57 34.01 21.19
C GLY A 26 8.90 33.83 22.68
N GLY A 27 8.63 32.65 23.22
CA GLY A 27 9.00 32.24 24.56
C GLY A 27 8.79 30.73 24.68
N GLY A 28 9.87 29.98 24.87
CA GLY A 28 9.81 28.52 24.91
C GLY A 28 8.98 28.02 26.08
N GLY A 29 7.85 27.38 25.77
CA GLY A 29 7.12 26.51 26.68
C GLY A 29 7.21 25.09 26.15
N SER A 30 7.49 24.12 27.03
CA SER A 30 7.39 22.70 26.67
C SER A 30 5.93 22.36 26.42
N ASP A 31 5.59 21.98 25.19
CA ASP A 31 4.26 21.49 24.83
C ASP A 31 4.00 20.16 25.56
N GLY A 32 3.42 20.28 26.76
CA GLY A 32 2.75 19.18 27.43
C GLY A 32 1.51 18.82 26.61
N GLY A 33 1.70 17.92 25.65
CA GLY A 33 0.63 17.49 24.75
C GLY A 33 -0.61 17.10 25.55
N THR A 34 -1.76 17.62 25.12
CA THR A 34 -3.06 17.16 25.62
C THR A 34 -3.12 15.64 25.49
N PRO A 35 -3.47 14.89 26.55
CA PRO A 35 -3.62 13.45 26.45
C PRO A 35 -4.57 13.12 25.31
N SER A 36 -4.09 12.38 24.31
CA SER A 36 -4.95 11.84 23.27
C SER A 36 -6.07 11.06 23.95
N GLN A 37 -7.32 11.32 23.56
CA GLN A 37 -8.44 10.54 24.09
C GLN A 37 -8.18 9.06 23.82
N PRO A 38 -8.48 8.15 24.78
CA PRO A 38 -8.31 6.72 24.58
C PRO A 38 -9.13 6.28 23.36
N LEU A 39 -8.56 5.36 22.57
CA LEU A 39 -9.20 4.88 21.36
C LEU A 39 -10.40 4.00 21.71
N THR A 40 -11.47 4.12 20.93
CA THR A 40 -12.60 3.17 21.01
C THR A 40 -12.22 1.82 20.41
N GLY A 41 -12.88 0.73 20.82
CA GLY A 41 -12.62 -0.60 20.25
C GLY A 41 -12.79 -0.67 18.73
N ALA A 42 -13.73 0.10 18.16
CA ALA A 42 -13.89 0.20 16.70
C ALA A 42 -12.70 0.91 16.02
N GLN A 43 -12.06 1.87 16.69
CA GLN A 43 -10.83 2.50 16.19
C GLN A 43 -9.64 1.55 16.33
N LEU A 44 -9.49 0.85 17.46
CA LEU A 44 -8.44 -0.16 17.66
C LEU A 44 -8.56 -1.32 16.65
N PHE A 45 -9.77 -1.72 16.28
CA PHE A 45 -10.00 -2.74 15.25
C PHE A 45 -9.65 -2.27 13.83
N SER A 46 -9.83 -0.97 13.52
CA SER A 46 -9.73 -0.45 12.14
C SER A 46 -8.43 0.27 11.83
N GLN A 47 -7.72 0.78 12.84
CA GLN A 47 -6.47 1.54 12.69
C GLN A 47 -5.26 0.65 12.95
N ALA A 48 -4.16 0.92 12.24
CA ALA A 48 -2.89 0.26 12.50
C ALA A 48 -2.33 0.69 13.86
N ASP A 49 -1.62 -0.20 14.54
CA ASP A 49 -0.98 0.10 15.80
C ASP A 49 0.21 1.07 15.57
N PRO A 50 0.30 2.22 16.25
CA PRO A 50 1.41 3.16 16.08
C PRO A 50 2.80 2.58 16.39
N ALA A 51 2.87 1.48 17.15
CA ALA A 51 4.10 0.76 17.46
C ALA A 51 4.29 -0.52 16.63
N GLY A 52 3.34 -0.86 15.75
CA GLY A 52 3.38 -2.01 14.86
C GLY A 52 3.66 -1.65 13.39
N ASN A 53 3.28 -2.57 12.50
CA ASN A 53 3.31 -2.36 11.06
C ASN A 53 1.99 -1.73 10.55
N GLN A 54 1.82 -1.62 9.22
CA GLN A 54 0.69 -0.90 8.61
C GLN A 54 -0.66 -1.65 8.64
N PHE A 55 -0.72 -2.87 9.17
CA PHE A 55 -1.97 -3.63 9.23
C PHE A 55 -2.81 -3.30 10.47
N SER A 56 -4.13 -3.41 10.30
CA SER A 56 -5.09 -3.41 11.41
C SER A 56 -5.87 -4.73 11.41
N CYS A 57 -6.59 -5.01 12.49
CA CYS A 57 -7.43 -6.22 12.57
C CYS A 57 -8.41 -6.29 11.38
N SER A 58 -8.96 -5.15 10.97
CA SER A 58 -9.88 -5.05 9.83
C SER A 58 -9.27 -5.37 8.46
N THR A 59 -7.93 -5.30 8.31
CA THR A 59 -7.23 -5.72 7.07
C THR A 59 -7.39 -7.21 6.84
N CYS A 60 -7.30 -8.02 7.90
CA CYS A 60 -7.32 -9.49 7.80
C CYS A 60 -8.67 -10.12 8.16
N HIS A 61 -9.49 -9.44 8.98
CA HIS A 61 -10.77 -9.94 9.46
C HIS A 61 -11.95 -9.07 9.01
N ALA A 62 -13.03 -9.72 8.59
CA ALA A 62 -14.35 -9.09 8.53
C ALA A 62 -15.02 -9.11 9.91
N THR A 63 -15.93 -8.18 10.18
CA THR A 63 -16.77 -8.23 11.40
C THR A 63 -17.86 -9.31 11.30
N SER A 64 -18.35 -9.57 10.09
CA SER A 64 -19.22 -10.70 9.76
C SER A 64 -19.08 -11.09 8.28
N GLU A 65 -19.35 -12.35 7.97
CA GLU A 65 -19.40 -12.91 6.62
C GLU A 65 -20.68 -13.77 6.50
N ASN A 66 -21.22 -13.94 5.29
CA ASN A 66 -22.28 -14.93 5.08
C ASN A 66 -21.67 -16.35 4.91
N ALA A 67 -22.52 -17.37 4.79
CA ALA A 67 -22.08 -18.75 4.62
C ALA A 67 -21.29 -19.04 3.32
N GLN A 68 -21.18 -18.06 2.41
CA GLN A 68 -20.34 -18.12 1.21
C GLN A 68 -19.05 -17.28 1.35
N GLY A 69 -18.72 -16.80 2.55
CA GLY A 69 -17.49 -16.06 2.86
C GLY A 69 -17.43 -14.61 2.37
N LEU A 70 -18.50 -14.11 1.71
CA LEU A 70 -18.47 -12.83 1.01
C LEU A 70 -19.45 -11.84 1.64
N ASP A 71 -18.93 -10.71 2.12
CA ASP A 71 -19.77 -9.54 2.48
C ASP A 71 -20.38 -8.88 1.23
N ALA A 72 -21.15 -7.80 1.40
CA ALA A 72 -21.74 -7.07 0.28
C ALA A 72 -20.70 -6.40 -0.66
N GLN A 73 -19.42 -6.35 -0.25
CA GLN A 73 -18.29 -5.83 -1.02
C GLN A 73 -17.60 -6.94 -1.83
N LYS A 74 -17.98 -8.21 -1.62
CA LYS A 74 -17.37 -9.41 -2.21
C LYS A 74 -15.88 -9.54 -1.91
N LEU A 75 -15.44 -9.04 -0.75
CA LEU A 75 -14.05 -9.15 -0.33
C LEU A 75 -13.85 -10.42 0.48
N HIS A 76 -12.92 -11.25 0.01
CA HIS A 76 -12.47 -12.44 0.70
C HIS A 76 -11.16 -12.14 1.43
N ARG A 77 -11.11 -12.42 2.74
CA ARG A 77 -10.00 -12.00 3.62
C ARG A 77 -9.16 -13.18 4.14
N PRO A 78 -7.86 -13.00 4.44
CA PRO A 78 -6.97 -14.09 4.82
C PRO A 78 -7.36 -14.79 6.12
N ALA A 79 -8.14 -14.16 7.00
CA ALA A 79 -8.68 -14.76 8.22
C ALA A 79 -10.21 -14.73 8.23
N HIS A 80 -10.82 -15.63 9.02
CA HIS A 80 -12.27 -15.72 9.19
C HIS A 80 -12.85 -14.48 9.88
N SER A 81 -14.15 -14.21 9.65
CA SER A 81 -14.83 -13.15 10.40
C SER A 81 -14.83 -13.34 11.93
N LEU A 82 -14.85 -12.21 12.65
CA LEU A 82 -14.90 -12.16 14.12
C LEU A 82 -16.32 -12.19 14.70
N LEU A 83 -17.33 -12.49 13.88
CA LEU A 83 -18.69 -12.76 14.35
C LEU A 83 -18.66 -13.85 15.43
N ASN A 84 -19.23 -13.55 16.60
CA ASN A 84 -19.23 -14.40 17.79
C ASN A 84 -17.83 -14.78 18.35
N ALA A 85 -16.75 -14.06 18.00
CA ALA A 85 -15.40 -14.42 18.42
C ALA A 85 -15.25 -14.55 19.95
N THR A 86 -15.76 -13.59 20.73
CA THR A 86 -15.68 -13.62 22.21
C THR A 86 -16.57 -14.69 22.87
N ARG A 87 -17.42 -15.37 22.10
CA ARG A 87 -18.27 -16.47 22.58
C ARG A 87 -17.68 -17.86 22.30
N ARG A 88 -16.58 -17.94 21.55
CA ARG A 88 -15.87 -19.20 21.26
C ARG A 88 -15.08 -19.64 22.49
N ASN A 89 -15.01 -20.95 22.72
CA ASN A 89 -14.32 -21.56 23.85
C ASN A 89 -12.91 -22.09 23.50
N ALA A 90 -12.51 -21.97 22.24
CA ALA A 90 -11.22 -22.41 21.72
C ALA A 90 -10.86 -21.61 20.46
N PHE A 91 -9.58 -21.33 20.30
CA PHE A 91 -8.98 -20.66 19.15
C PHE A 91 -7.66 -21.34 18.78
N TYR A 92 -7.26 -21.20 17.52
CA TYR A 92 -6.02 -21.77 16.99
C TYR A 92 -5.95 -23.28 17.26
N ASN A 93 -6.99 -24.00 16.84
CA ASN A 93 -7.15 -25.46 16.94
C ASN A 93 -6.99 -26.00 18.38
N GLY A 94 -7.64 -25.34 19.35
CA GLY A 94 -7.63 -25.70 20.77
C GLY A 94 -6.42 -25.20 21.56
N THR A 95 -5.56 -24.37 20.97
CA THR A 95 -4.33 -23.87 21.62
C THR A 95 -4.61 -22.80 22.67
N PHE A 96 -5.57 -21.91 22.39
CA PHE A 96 -5.96 -20.84 23.29
C PHE A 96 -7.42 -20.99 23.71
N SER A 97 -7.72 -20.81 25.00
CA SER A 97 -9.09 -20.79 25.52
C SER A 97 -9.68 -19.37 25.61
N GLU A 98 -8.82 -18.36 25.77
CA GLU A 98 -9.22 -16.96 25.91
C GLU A 98 -9.02 -16.20 24.60
N VAL A 99 -9.94 -15.28 24.31
CA VAL A 99 -9.88 -14.44 23.10
C VAL A 99 -8.67 -13.49 23.11
N ILE A 100 -8.21 -13.06 24.29
CA ILE A 100 -7.01 -12.20 24.42
C ILE A 100 -5.74 -12.90 23.95
N ASP A 101 -5.58 -14.20 24.22
CA ASP A 101 -4.39 -14.95 23.82
C ASP A 101 -4.35 -15.12 22.29
N ALA A 102 -5.50 -15.40 21.69
CA ALA A 102 -5.67 -15.46 20.24
C ALA A 102 -5.37 -14.10 19.56
N VAL A 103 -5.85 -12.98 20.13
CA VAL A 103 -5.54 -11.63 19.64
C VAL A 103 -4.05 -11.29 19.84
N ASN A 104 -3.46 -11.67 20.96
CA ASN A 104 -2.05 -11.41 21.26
C ASN A 104 -1.10 -12.19 20.35
N ASN A 105 -1.41 -13.45 20.04
CA ASN A 105 -0.68 -14.18 19.00
C ASN A 105 -0.77 -13.43 17.66
N CYS A 106 -1.96 -12.95 17.29
CA CYS A 106 -2.14 -12.20 16.04
C CYS A 106 -1.31 -10.90 15.99
N ARG A 107 -1.31 -10.11 17.08
CA ARG A 107 -0.57 -8.84 17.17
C ARG A 107 0.94 -9.03 17.07
N VAL A 108 1.49 -10.05 17.74
CA VAL A 108 2.93 -10.35 17.72
C VAL A 108 3.36 -10.96 16.38
N ASP A 109 2.60 -11.91 15.83
CA ASP A 109 2.98 -12.62 14.61
C ASP A 109 2.77 -11.78 13.33
N TRP A 110 1.68 -11.01 13.23
CA TRP A 110 1.27 -10.40 11.95
C TRP A 110 1.28 -8.87 11.93
N MET A 111 1.18 -8.22 13.09
CA MET A 111 1.10 -6.75 13.20
C MET A 111 2.39 -6.11 13.72
N ASP A 112 3.44 -6.89 14.00
CA ASP A 112 4.69 -6.43 14.64
C ASP A 112 4.47 -5.65 15.96
N ALA A 113 3.33 -5.90 16.63
CA ALA A 113 2.86 -5.11 17.77
C ALA A 113 3.06 -5.86 19.09
N SER A 114 3.28 -5.11 20.18
CA SER A 114 3.36 -5.68 21.54
C SER A 114 2.02 -6.30 21.95
N PRO A 115 1.98 -7.37 22.76
CA PRO A 115 0.72 -7.94 23.25
C PRO A 115 -0.07 -6.96 24.14
N TYR A 116 -1.39 -7.13 24.19
CA TYR A 116 -2.26 -6.46 25.16
C TYR A 116 -2.11 -7.09 26.54
N VAL A 117 -2.32 -6.26 27.56
CA VAL A 117 -2.49 -6.69 28.96
C VAL A 117 -3.98 -6.70 29.28
N SER A 118 -4.45 -7.71 30.02
CA SER A 118 -5.89 -7.98 30.24
C SER A 118 -6.67 -6.91 30.99
N ASP A 119 -6.01 -6.02 31.72
CA ASP A 119 -6.60 -4.87 32.41
C ASP A 119 -6.31 -3.52 31.71
N SER A 120 -5.68 -3.54 30.54
CA SER A 120 -5.42 -2.32 29.76
C SER A 120 -6.71 -1.75 29.15
N ASN A 121 -6.85 -0.42 29.17
CA ASN A 121 -8.02 0.27 28.61
C ASN A 121 -8.26 -0.10 27.14
N ASP A 122 -7.19 -0.26 26.35
CA ASP A 122 -7.29 -0.61 24.93
C ASP A 122 -7.81 -2.04 24.74
N TRP A 123 -7.35 -3.01 25.56
CA TRP A 123 -7.91 -4.36 25.52
C TRP A 123 -9.40 -4.34 25.85
N LEU A 124 -9.79 -3.73 26.97
CA LEU A 124 -11.17 -3.72 27.44
C LEU A 124 -12.11 -3.05 26.42
N ALA A 125 -11.66 -1.96 25.77
CA ALA A 125 -12.41 -1.29 24.71
C ALA A 125 -12.56 -2.15 23.45
N LEU A 126 -11.50 -2.88 23.05
CA LEU A 126 -11.54 -3.81 21.91
C LEU A 126 -12.42 -5.04 22.21
N GLU A 127 -12.31 -5.60 23.41
CA GLU A 127 -13.11 -6.74 23.87
C GLU A 127 -14.61 -6.40 23.92
N GLU A 128 -14.98 -5.23 24.44
CA GLU A 128 -16.37 -4.73 24.40
C GLU A 128 -16.88 -4.61 22.96
N TYR A 129 -16.06 -4.08 22.05
CA TYR A 129 -16.42 -3.98 20.63
C TYR A 129 -16.62 -5.35 19.97
N LEU A 130 -15.70 -6.30 20.20
CA LEU A 130 -15.80 -7.67 19.67
C LEU A 130 -16.98 -8.43 20.27
N ALA A 131 -17.29 -8.22 21.56
CA ALA A 131 -18.50 -8.76 22.18
C ALA A 131 -19.77 -8.19 21.53
N GLY A 132 -19.78 -6.90 21.19
CA GLY A 132 -20.84 -6.24 20.44
C GLY A 132 -21.05 -6.77 19.01
N LEU A 133 -20.11 -7.53 18.44
CA LEU A 133 -20.28 -8.22 17.15
C LEU A 133 -21.08 -9.53 17.28
N SER A 134 -21.34 -10.02 18.49
CA SER A 134 -21.96 -11.33 18.69
C SER A 134 -23.49 -11.32 18.48
N ASP A 135 -24.02 -12.40 17.91
CA ASP A 135 -25.45 -12.66 17.77
C ASP A 135 -25.90 -13.80 18.72
N SER A 136 -27.07 -14.41 18.47
CA SER A 136 -27.62 -15.51 19.29
C SER A 136 -27.31 -16.92 18.76
N SER A 137 -26.47 -17.08 17.74
CA SER A 137 -26.11 -18.41 17.17
C SER A 137 -25.07 -19.14 18.02
N ASP A 138 -24.75 -20.39 17.68
CA ASP A 138 -23.72 -21.16 18.38
C ASP A 138 -22.31 -20.73 17.94
N ALA A 139 -21.40 -20.60 18.90
CA ALA A 139 -20.04 -20.09 18.70
C ALA A 139 -19.01 -21.20 18.87
N THR A 140 -18.97 -22.15 17.93
CA THR A 140 -17.95 -23.19 17.92
C THR A 140 -16.59 -22.63 17.50
N GLU A 141 -15.51 -23.34 17.83
CA GLU A 141 -14.20 -23.08 17.22
C GLU A 141 -14.27 -23.13 15.69
N ILE A 142 -13.47 -22.28 15.05
CA ILE A 142 -13.27 -22.26 13.59
C ILE A 142 -11.84 -22.73 13.33
N ALA A 143 -11.70 -23.81 12.57
CA ALA A 143 -10.40 -24.35 12.19
C ALA A 143 -9.63 -23.38 11.29
N PHE A 144 -8.31 -23.27 11.51
CA PHE A 144 -7.42 -22.48 10.66
C PHE A 144 -6.12 -23.24 10.41
N ASN A 145 -6.16 -24.12 9.41
CA ASN A 145 -5.11 -25.09 9.16
C ASN A 145 -4.11 -24.59 8.12
N GLN A 146 -2.84 -24.54 8.51
CA GLN A 146 -1.74 -24.46 7.55
C GLN A 146 -1.60 -25.79 6.82
N VAL A 147 -1.63 -25.76 5.49
CA VAL A 147 -1.51 -26.95 4.62
C VAL A 147 -0.36 -26.76 3.64
N ALA A 148 0.12 -27.85 3.04
CA ALA A 148 1.14 -27.79 2.00
C ALA A 148 0.64 -27.04 0.76
N ALA A 149 1.57 -26.48 -0.02
CA ALA A 149 1.24 -25.88 -1.31
C ALA A 149 0.92 -26.93 -2.37
N VAL A 150 -0.04 -26.59 -3.23
CA VAL A 150 -0.32 -27.31 -4.48
C VAL A 150 0.92 -27.34 -5.38
N SER A 151 1.04 -28.39 -6.19
CA SER A 151 2.15 -28.59 -7.13
C SER A 151 1.73 -29.10 -8.51
N ASP A 152 0.43 -29.39 -8.70
CA ASP A 152 -0.18 -29.63 -10.00
C ASP A 152 -1.04 -28.41 -10.36
N PHE A 153 -0.75 -27.79 -11.51
CA PHE A 153 -1.46 -26.64 -12.05
C PHE A 153 -2.17 -26.98 -13.38
N SER A 154 -2.29 -28.27 -13.72
CA SER A 154 -2.88 -28.73 -14.98
C SER A 154 -4.38 -28.43 -15.13
N THR A 155 -5.07 -28.13 -14.03
CA THR A 155 -6.50 -27.77 -13.98
C THR A 155 -6.76 -26.26 -13.92
N ALA A 156 -5.75 -25.41 -14.12
CA ALA A 156 -5.87 -23.97 -13.90
C ALA A 156 -6.79 -23.25 -14.90
N ASP A 157 -7.71 -22.42 -14.36
CA ASP A 157 -8.46 -21.41 -15.09
C ASP A 157 -7.93 -20.00 -14.74
N ILE A 158 -7.13 -19.43 -15.65
CA ILE A 158 -6.55 -18.08 -15.50
C ILE A 158 -7.64 -17.00 -15.39
N SER A 159 -8.81 -17.18 -16.02
CA SER A 159 -9.91 -16.21 -15.95
C SER A 159 -10.63 -16.26 -14.61
N ALA A 160 -10.80 -17.46 -14.04
CA ALA A 160 -11.28 -17.61 -12.66
C ALA A 160 -10.25 -17.04 -11.67
N GLY A 161 -8.97 -17.34 -11.88
CA GLY A 161 -7.85 -16.85 -11.08
C GLY A 161 -7.75 -15.33 -11.03
N HIS A 162 -7.94 -14.66 -12.17
CA HIS A 162 -8.00 -13.19 -12.26
C HIS A 162 -9.16 -12.61 -11.44
N ALA A 163 -10.36 -13.18 -11.59
CA ALA A 163 -11.54 -12.74 -10.84
C ALA A 163 -11.37 -12.98 -9.33
N LEU A 164 -10.82 -14.12 -8.92
CA LEU A 164 -10.54 -14.45 -7.53
C LEU A 164 -9.46 -13.56 -6.93
N PHE A 165 -8.36 -13.30 -7.67
CA PHE A 165 -7.30 -12.39 -7.24
C PHE A 165 -7.85 -11.00 -6.90
N ASN A 166 -8.73 -10.46 -7.75
CA ASN A 166 -9.35 -9.15 -7.52
C ASN A 166 -10.33 -9.11 -6.34
N GLN A 167 -10.87 -10.25 -5.91
CA GLN A 167 -11.72 -10.36 -4.71
C GLN A 167 -10.92 -10.64 -3.43
N THR A 168 -9.70 -11.17 -3.55
CA THR A 168 -8.99 -11.85 -2.46
C THR A 168 -7.62 -11.23 -2.13
N CYS A 169 -6.88 -10.83 -3.16
CA CYS A 169 -5.49 -10.38 -3.06
C CYS A 169 -5.35 -8.87 -3.31
N ALA A 170 -6.24 -8.29 -4.12
CA ALA A 170 -6.15 -6.89 -4.56
C ALA A 170 -6.24 -5.84 -3.44
N THR A 171 -6.83 -6.16 -2.29
CA THR A 171 -6.81 -5.29 -1.09
C THR A 171 -5.38 -4.91 -0.68
N CYS A 172 -4.42 -5.82 -0.85
CA CYS A 172 -3.00 -5.57 -0.56
C CYS A 172 -2.18 -5.39 -1.85
N HIS A 173 -2.36 -6.27 -2.83
CA HIS A 173 -1.57 -6.28 -4.07
C HIS A 173 -2.14 -5.45 -5.22
N GLY A 174 -3.19 -4.67 -4.98
CA GLY A 174 -3.80 -3.78 -5.96
C GLY A 174 -4.72 -4.49 -6.95
N GLN A 175 -5.66 -3.74 -7.51
CA GLN A 175 -6.48 -4.18 -8.63
C GLN A 175 -5.57 -4.64 -9.78
N ASP A 176 -5.88 -5.80 -10.38
CA ASP A 176 -5.10 -6.43 -11.45
C ASP A 176 -3.61 -6.62 -11.11
N ALA A 177 -3.33 -6.80 -9.81
CA ALA A 177 -2.02 -6.97 -9.20
C ALA A 177 -1.06 -5.77 -9.32
N GLY A 178 -1.57 -4.56 -9.59
CA GLY A 178 -0.78 -3.35 -9.80
C GLY A 178 -0.06 -2.77 -8.56
N GLY A 179 -0.25 -3.33 -7.37
CA GLY A 179 0.33 -2.91 -6.10
C GLY A 179 -0.49 -1.87 -5.33
N THR A 180 -0.17 -1.71 -4.04
CA THR A 180 -0.64 -0.62 -3.17
C THR A 180 0.48 -0.21 -2.20
N GLY A 181 0.18 0.70 -1.26
CA GLY A 181 1.07 0.96 -0.12
C GLY A 181 1.25 -0.24 0.84
N LEU A 182 0.31 -1.20 0.85
CA LEU A 182 0.35 -2.38 1.73
C LEU A 182 1.20 -3.52 1.16
N ALA A 183 1.22 -3.70 -0.17
CA ALA A 183 2.06 -4.70 -0.82
C ALA A 183 2.43 -4.31 -2.26
N ARG A 184 3.63 -4.73 -2.66
CA ARG A 184 4.17 -4.50 -4.01
C ARG A 184 3.28 -5.07 -5.11
N THR A 185 3.41 -4.49 -6.30
CA THR A 185 2.91 -5.07 -7.56
C THR A 185 3.42 -6.49 -7.77
N LEU A 186 2.59 -7.34 -8.39
CA LEU A 186 2.99 -8.67 -8.86
C LEU A 186 3.07 -8.76 -10.40
N VAL A 187 2.63 -7.73 -11.13
CA VAL A 187 2.85 -7.59 -12.57
C VAL A 187 4.36 -7.58 -12.84
N GLY A 188 4.83 -8.44 -13.75
CA GLY A 188 6.26 -8.55 -14.06
C GLY A 188 7.14 -9.05 -12.89
N SER A 189 6.56 -9.60 -11.81
CA SER A 189 7.31 -10.10 -10.65
C SER A 189 8.22 -11.31 -10.93
N GLY A 190 8.03 -11.98 -12.08
CA GLY A 190 8.79 -13.15 -12.50
C GLY A 190 8.55 -14.41 -11.66
N LEU A 191 7.52 -14.41 -10.80
CA LEU A 191 7.18 -15.55 -9.94
C LEU A 191 6.47 -16.65 -10.74
N SER A 192 6.92 -17.89 -10.62
CA SER A 192 6.17 -19.03 -11.15
C SER A 192 4.93 -19.33 -10.30
N ALA A 193 3.94 -20.02 -10.87
CA ALA A 193 2.73 -20.43 -10.15
C ALA A 193 3.07 -21.24 -8.89
N GLN A 194 4.08 -22.11 -8.96
CA GLN A 194 4.59 -22.85 -7.81
C GLN A 194 5.17 -21.92 -6.72
N GLN A 195 5.89 -20.86 -7.09
CA GLN A 195 6.43 -19.89 -6.12
C GLN A 195 5.32 -19.06 -5.48
N VAL A 196 4.28 -18.70 -6.23
CA VAL A 196 3.09 -18.02 -5.70
C VAL A 196 2.34 -18.93 -4.72
N ALA A 197 2.06 -20.19 -5.09
CA ALA A 197 1.41 -21.17 -4.22
C ALA A 197 2.18 -21.40 -2.92
N ASN A 198 3.51 -21.52 -3.00
CA ASN A 198 4.39 -21.63 -1.83
C ASN A 198 4.29 -20.42 -0.91
N LYS A 199 4.24 -19.20 -1.45
CA LYS A 199 4.05 -17.97 -0.66
C LYS A 199 2.67 -17.91 -0.03
N VAL A 200 1.60 -18.21 -0.77
CA VAL A 200 0.23 -18.14 -0.26
C VAL A 200 -0.01 -19.15 0.88
N ARG A 201 0.62 -20.33 0.87
CA ARG A 201 0.50 -21.31 1.97
C ARG A 201 1.48 -21.15 3.13
N ASN A 202 2.62 -20.48 2.94
CA ASN A 202 3.71 -20.45 3.95
C ASN A 202 4.27 -19.05 4.27
N SER A 203 3.73 -17.96 3.72
CA SER A 203 4.21 -16.62 4.09
C SER A 203 3.84 -16.27 5.53
N GLY A 204 4.75 -15.60 6.24
CA GLY A 204 4.55 -15.16 7.61
C GLY A 204 5.83 -15.10 8.45
N PRO A 205 5.73 -14.66 9.72
CA PRO A 205 6.87 -14.55 10.63
C PRO A 205 7.58 -15.89 10.82
N SER A 206 8.90 -15.92 10.58
CA SER A 206 9.73 -17.11 10.83
C SER A 206 9.93 -17.43 12.32
N ASN A 207 9.45 -16.54 13.21
CA ASN A 207 9.53 -16.62 14.66
C ASN A 207 8.16 -16.81 15.35
N SER A 208 7.11 -17.22 14.61
CA SER A 208 5.82 -17.59 15.23
C SER A 208 6.01 -18.69 16.28
N ASN A 209 5.30 -18.57 17.40
CA ASN A 209 5.26 -19.59 18.43
C ASN A 209 4.21 -20.68 18.16
N TYR A 210 3.33 -20.48 17.17
CA TYR A 210 2.24 -21.39 16.82
C TYR A 210 2.40 -22.01 15.44
N PHE A 211 2.62 -21.19 14.41
CA PHE A 211 2.81 -21.68 13.04
C PHE A 211 4.25 -22.11 12.80
N THR A 212 4.44 -23.14 11.97
CA THR A 212 5.78 -23.68 11.68
C THR A 212 6.09 -23.58 10.20
N ASN A 213 7.39 -23.56 9.86
CA ASN A 213 7.87 -23.51 8.47
C ASN A 213 7.41 -22.27 7.68
N LEU A 214 7.08 -21.16 8.36
CA LEU A 214 6.77 -19.90 7.70
C LEU A 214 8.03 -19.29 7.05
N SER A 215 7.87 -18.74 5.85
CA SER A 215 8.97 -18.35 4.95
C SER A 215 9.54 -16.95 5.19
N GLY A 216 9.07 -16.23 6.21
CA GLY A 216 9.37 -14.83 6.46
C GLY A 216 8.44 -13.86 5.69
N GLY A 217 8.31 -12.64 6.23
CA GLY A 217 7.52 -11.54 5.67
C GLY A 217 6.11 -11.42 6.25
N ASN A 218 5.48 -10.27 6.04
CA ASN A 218 4.24 -9.90 6.75
C ASN A 218 2.95 -10.25 5.96
N MET A 219 3.07 -10.77 4.74
CA MET A 219 1.90 -11.30 4.03
C MET A 219 1.38 -12.54 4.79
N PRO A 220 0.09 -12.57 5.19
CA PRO A 220 -0.49 -13.73 5.86
C PRO A 220 -0.61 -14.93 4.90
N PHE A 221 -0.34 -16.13 5.42
CA PHE A 221 -0.70 -17.35 4.71
C PHE A 221 -2.23 -17.54 4.71
N TRP A 222 -2.70 -18.33 3.75
CA TRP A 222 -4.10 -18.69 3.59
C TRP A 222 -4.30 -20.16 3.95
N SER A 223 -5.15 -20.42 4.93
CA SER A 223 -5.55 -21.78 5.31
C SER A 223 -6.38 -22.45 4.23
N GLU A 224 -6.54 -23.79 4.30
CA GLU A 224 -7.47 -24.53 3.44
C GLU A 224 -8.94 -24.09 3.64
N GLN A 225 -9.29 -23.59 4.84
CA GLN A 225 -10.64 -23.09 5.17
C GLN A 225 -10.92 -21.71 4.56
N ARG A 226 -9.88 -20.96 4.16
CA ARG A 226 -10.02 -19.68 3.48
C ARG A 226 -9.82 -19.83 1.98
N LEU A 227 -8.74 -20.45 1.53
CA LEU A 227 -8.49 -20.64 0.10
C LEU A 227 -8.37 -22.14 -0.22
N SER A 228 -9.25 -22.65 -1.08
CA SER A 228 -9.16 -24.03 -1.55
C SER A 228 -7.99 -24.22 -2.52
N ASP A 229 -7.59 -25.47 -2.73
CA ASP A 229 -6.46 -25.79 -3.62
C ASP A 229 -6.72 -25.43 -5.08
N GLN A 230 -7.97 -25.55 -5.58
CA GLN A 230 -8.29 -25.14 -6.95
C GLN A 230 -8.25 -23.62 -7.11
N GLU A 231 -8.82 -22.85 -6.16
CA GLU A 231 -8.73 -21.39 -6.19
C GLU A 231 -7.26 -20.91 -6.12
N LEU A 232 -6.42 -21.62 -5.36
CA LEU A 232 -4.99 -21.34 -5.32
C LEU A 232 -4.28 -21.66 -6.64
N VAL A 233 -4.60 -22.79 -7.27
CA VAL A 233 -4.10 -23.13 -8.62
C VAL A 233 -4.45 -22.03 -9.61
N ASP A 234 -5.71 -21.59 -9.63
CA ASP A 234 -6.21 -20.56 -10.55
C ASP A 234 -5.52 -19.21 -10.32
N ILE A 235 -5.48 -18.73 -9.07
CA ILE A 235 -4.82 -17.47 -8.68
C ILE A 235 -3.32 -17.50 -9.02
N ALA A 236 -2.64 -18.60 -8.69
CA ALA A 236 -1.20 -18.72 -8.91
C ALA A 236 -0.84 -18.71 -10.40
N SER A 237 -1.64 -19.39 -11.23
CA SER A 237 -1.48 -19.38 -12.69
C SER A 237 -1.84 -18.03 -13.31
N TYR A 238 -2.80 -17.28 -12.76
CA TYR A 238 -3.04 -15.89 -13.15
C TYR A 238 -1.82 -15.00 -12.85
N VAL A 239 -1.27 -15.06 -11.63
CA VAL A 239 -0.08 -14.26 -11.26
C VAL A 239 1.16 -14.65 -12.08
N GLU A 240 1.29 -15.92 -12.50
CA GLU A 240 2.32 -16.32 -13.45
C GLU A 240 2.07 -15.74 -14.86
N SER A 241 0.81 -15.73 -15.33
CA SER A 241 0.46 -15.24 -16.67
C SER A 241 0.77 -13.74 -16.89
N ILE A 242 0.68 -12.92 -15.83
CA ILE A 242 1.02 -11.48 -15.87
C ILE A 242 2.53 -11.19 -15.78
N ASN A 243 3.38 -12.23 -15.74
CA ASN A 243 4.84 -12.11 -15.84
C ASN A 243 5.39 -12.20 -17.28
N GLY A 244 4.51 -12.37 -18.28
CA GLY A 244 4.91 -12.28 -19.69
C GLY A 244 5.43 -10.89 -20.05
N PRO A 245 6.29 -10.76 -21.09
CA PRO A 245 6.76 -9.46 -21.57
C PRO A 245 5.55 -8.64 -22.05
N GLN A 246 5.19 -7.63 -21.27
CA GLN A 246 4.09 -6.73 -21.59
C GLN A 246 4.49 -5.89 -22.81
N SER A 247 3.87 -6.17 -23.96
CA SER A 247 4.20 -5.49 -25.22
C SER A 247 3.53 -4.12 -25.26
N PHE A 248 4.04 -3.17 -24.49
CA PHE A 248 3.60 -1.78 -24.52
C PHE A 248 3.88 -1.13 -25.88
N SER A 249 3.02 -0.21 -26.30
CA SER A 249 3.18 0.58 -27.52
C SER A 249 3.32 2.06 -27.18
N CYS A 250 4.11 2.83 -27.95
CA CYS A 250 4.31 4.27 -27.74
C CYS A 250 3.03 5.12 -27.88
N ASN A 251 1.93 4.52 -28.34
CA ASN A 251 0.68 5.23 -28.63
C ASN A 251 -0.30 5.17 -27.44
N ALA A 252 0.11 4.55 -26.34
CA ALA A 252 -0.69 4.27 -25.15
C ALA A 252 0.00 4.80 -23.88
N SER A 253 -0.71 4.73 -22.76
CA SER A 253 -0.27 5.20 -21.45
C SER A 253 -0.59 4.16 -20.37
N ASP A 254 -0.43 2.88 -20.70
CA ASP A 254 -0.82 1.70 -19.93
C ASP A 254 0.37 0.98 -19.27
N HIS A 255 1.62 1.45 -19.46
CA HIS A 255 2.77 0.95 -18.73
C HIS A 255 2.66 1.29 -17.24
N PRO A 256 2.92 0.35 -16.30
CA PRO A 256 2.92 0.59 -14.84
C PRO A 256 3.87 1.67 -14.31
N LYS A 257 4.63 2.35 -15.18
CA LYS A 257 5.54 3.46 -14.83
C LYS A 257 5.01 4.82 -15.23
N VAL A 258 3.92 4.90 -16.00
CA VAL A 258 3.24 6.16 -16.31
C VAL A 258 2.72 6.77 -15.00
N GLY A 259 3.01 8.06 -14.80
CA GLY A 259 2.76 8.80 -13.56
C GLY A 259 3.86 8.68 -12.50
N GLN A 260 4.90 7.85 -12.69
CA GLN A 260 6.05 7.85 -11.78
C GLN A 260 6.88 9.13 -11.95
N VAL A 261 7.46 9.59 -10.84
CA VAL A 261 8.20 10.85 -10.75
C VAL A 261 9.59 10.63 -10.15
N ALA A 262 10.60 11.26 -10.74
CA ALA A 262 11.94 11.39 -10.20
C ALA A 262 12.31 12.87 -10.00
N MET A 263 12.96 13.21 -8.89
CA MET A 263 13.51 14.55 -8.64
C MET A 263 15.02 14.53 -8.88
N LEU A 264 15.52 15.39 -9.77
CA LEU A 264 16.96 15.47 -10.06
C LEU A 264 17.70 16.15 -8.91
N SER A 265 18.63 15.44 -8.30
CA SER A 265 19.57 15.96 -7.32
C SER A 265 20.80 16.54 -8.02
N THR A 266 21.17 17.78 -7.68
CA THR A 266 22.31 18.47 -8.29
C THR A 266 23.64 17.85 -7.84
N LEU A 267 24.48 17.43 -8.81
CA LEU A 267 25.87 17.04 -8.57
C LEU A 267 26.87 18.05 -9.16
N SER A 268 26.56 18.59 -10.34
CA SER A 268 27.33 19.60 -11.05
C SER A 268 26.43 20.42 -11.98
N HIS A 269 26.97 21.46 -12.62
CA HIS A 269 26.32 22.23 -13.69
C HIS A 269 24.91 22.77 -13.39
N ASN A 270 24.58 22.96 -12.11
CA ASN A 270 23.27 23.38 -11.62
C ASN A 270 22.09 22.51 -12.10
N VAL A 271 22.34 21.23 -12.39
CA VAL A 271 21.27 20.30 -12.82
C VAL A 271 20.21 20.16 -11.73
N SER A 272 18.97 20.52 -12.06
CA SER A 272 17.79 20.24 -11.23
C SER A 272 16.53 20.17 -12.11
N GLY A 273 15.46 19.61 -11.55
CA GLY A 273 14.17 19.51 -12.23
C GLY A 273 13.33 18.34 -11.71
N ARG A 274 12.07 18.31 -12.10
CA ARG A 274 11.11 17.22 -11.83
C ARG A 274 10.86 16.46 -13.13
N VAL A 275 11.10 15.16 -13.12
CA VAL A 275 10.92 14.25 -14.27
C VAL A 275 9.68 13.40 -14.04
N GLU A 276 8.76 13.35 -14.99
CA GLU A 276 7.54 12.53 -14.95
C GLU A 276 7.38 11.72 -16.25
N ILE A 277 7.01 10.45 -16.13
CA ILE A 277 6.70 9.58 -17.27
C ILE A 277 5.23 9.80 -17.62
N ILE A 278 4.94 10.53 -18.72
CA ILE A 278 3.56 10.97 -19.03
C ILE A 278 2.80 10.02 -19.96
N ASP A 279 3.51 9.20 -20.74
CA ASP A 279 2.97 8.08 -21.51
C ASP A 279 4.06 7.00 -21.73
N ASN A 280 3.75 5.94 -22.48
CA ASN A 280 4.66 4.82 -22.67
C ASN A 280 5.99 5.15 -23.37
N CYS A 281 6.10 6.27 -24.09
CA CYS A 281 7.33 6.68 -24.78
C CYS A 281 7.69 8.17 -24.58
N THR A 282 6.97 8.91 -23.74
CA THR A 282 7.22 10.34 -23.48
C THR A 282 7.47 10.60 -22.00
N ILE A 283 8.56 11.30 -21.72
CA ILE A 283 8.92 11.81 -20.40
C ILE A 283 8.87 13.34 -20.46
N GLU A 284 8.21 13.98 -19.49
CA GLU A 284 8.21 15.43 -19.33
C GLU A 284 9.15 15.81 -18.18
N VAL A 285 10.05 16.78 -18.43
CA VAL A 285 10.93 17.35 -17.41
C VAL A 285 10.53 18.80 -17.20
N THR A 286 10.01 19.13 -16.02
CA THR A 286 9.58 20.47 -15.63
C THR A 286 10.56 21.11 -14.65
N GLU A 287 10.57 22.44 -14.56
CA GLU A 287 11.46 23.19 -13.66
C GLU A 287 12.94 22.89 -13.94
N PHE A 288 13.27 22.59 -15.21
CA PHE A 288 14.61 22.12 -15.59
C PHE A 288 15.63 23.26 -15.58
N ASN A 289 16.75 23.03 -14.90
CA ASN A 289 17.89 23.94 -14.86
C ASN A 289 19.16 23.17 -15.28
N TYR A 290 20.00 23.80 -16.10
CA TYR A 290 21.32 23.28 -16.48
C TYR A 290 22.13 24.43 -17.10
N ASP A 291 23.39 24.60 -16.69
CA ASP A 291 24.22 25.74 -17.11
C ASP A 291 24.76 25.68 -18.55
N GLY A 292 24.59 24.55 -19.25
CA GLY A 292 25.05 24.35 -20.62
C GLY A 292 26.53 24.03 -20.79
N GLY A 293 27.30 23.93 -19.69
CA GLY A 293 28.76 23.90 -19.68
C GLY A 293 29.44 22.57 -20.02
N GLY A 294 28.69 21.52 -20.35
CA GLY A 294 29.20 20.20 -20.73
C GLY A 294 29.40 19.99 -22.24
N PRO A 295 30.37 19.15 -22.65
CA PRO A 295 30.72 18.95 -24.06
C PRO A 295 29.91 17.88 -24.79
N ASP A 296 29.30 16.92 -24.09
CA ASP A 296 28.50 15.83 -24.68
C ASP A 296 27.46 15.31 -23.68
N VAL A 297 26.39 16.09 -23.49
CA VAL A 297 25.38 15.92 -22.43
C VAL A 297 24.01 15.57 -23.00
N LEU A 298 23.36 14.58 -22.39
CA LEU A 298 22.04 14.08 -22.77
C LEU A 298 21.31 13.53 -21.53
N PHE A 299 20.01 13.24 -21.66
CA PHE A 299 19.30 12.47 -20.64
C PHE A 299 19.58 10.98 -20.82
N TYR A 300 19.87 10.28 -19.72
CA TYR A 300 20.31 8.89 -19.73
C TYR A 300 19.55 8.08 -18.69
N GLY A 301 18.82 7.05 -19.14
CA GLY A 301 18.09 6.12 -18.28
C GLY A 301 18.94 4.92 -17.91
N ALA A 302 18.71 4.33 -16.73
CA ALA A 302 19.40 3.12 -16.28
C ALA A 302 18.54 2.26 -15.32
N PRO A 303 18.81 0.94 -15.23
CA PRO A 303 18.08 0.03 -14.33
C PRO A 303 18.45 0.20 -12.85
N SER A 304 19.35 1.13 -12.52
CA SER A 304 19.71 1.54 -11.16
C SER A 304 20.31 2.96 -11.20
N SER A 305 20.81 3.47 -10.06
CA SER A 305 21.62 4.69 -10.01
C SER A 305 23.07 4.50 -10.51
N ASP A 306 23.51 3.29 -10.85
CA ASP A 306 24.79 3.09 -11.56
C ASP A 306 24.62 3.19 -13.08
N TYR A 307 24.71 4.41 -13.57
CA TYR A 307 24.62 4.74 -15.00
C TYR A 307 25.76 4.14 -15.85
N ASN A 308 26.81 3.55 -15.26
CA ASN A 308 27.85 2.86 -16.04
C ASN A 308 27.45 1.42 -16.43
N GLN A 309 26.38 0.87 -15.84
CA GLN A 309 25.96 -0.51 -16.05
C GLN A 309 24.56 -0.61 -16.68
N GLY A 310 24.54 -0.60 -18.02
CA GLY A 310 23.34 -0.93 -18.81
C GLY A 310 22.36 0.21 -19.04
N GLY A 311 22.84 1.46 -19.08
CA GLY A 311 22.00 2.61 -19.41
C GLY A 311 21.78 2.85 -20.91
N PHE A 312 20.89 3.80 -21.22
CA PHE A 312 20.50 4.19 -22.58
C PHE A 312 20.20 5.68 -22.69
N ALA A 313 20.47 6.28 -23.85
CA ALA A 313 20.13 7.68 -24.12
C ALA A 313 18.63 7.87 -24.34
N ILE A 314 18.12 9.03 -23.92
CA ILE A 314 16.73 9.47 -24.02
C ILE A 314 16.71 10.86 -24.66
N GLY A 315 15.97 11.02 -25.77
CA GLY A 315 15.92 12.28 -26.52
C GLY A 315 17.26 12.70 -27.14
N ASP A 316 17.38 14.00 -27.38
CA ASP A 316 18.52 14.63 -28.07
C ASP A 316 19.63 15.09 -27.10
N ILE A 317 20.79 15.42 -27.67
CA ILE A 317 21.93 16.03 -26.96
C ILE A 317 21.60 17.50 -26.64
N ILE A 318 21.82 17.92 -25.39
CA ILE A 318 21.46 19.24 -24.85
C ILE A 318 22.67 20.20 -24.68
N ASN A 319 23.70 20.03 -25.50
CA ASN A 319 24.95 20.80 -25.46
C ASN A 319 24.79 22.26 -25.89
N GLY A 320 25.15 23.20 -25.00
CA GLY A 320 25.32 24.62 -25.34
C GLY A 320 24.19 25.56 -24.89
N PRO A 321 22.89 25.21 -24.98
CA PRO A 321 21.84 25.96 -24.31
C PRO A 321 22.00 25.94 -22.79
N MET A 322 21.75 27.09 -22.18
CA MET A 322 21.47 27.20 -20.76
C MET A 322 19.96 27.05 -20.56
N TYR A 323 19.56 26.19 -19.64
CA TYR A 323 18.17 25.96 -19.28
C TYR A 323 17.89 26.59 -17.91
N ASN A 324 16.76 27.29 -17.78
CA ASN A 324 16.41 28.04 -16.56
C ASN A 324 14.90 27.97 -16.31
N ASN A 325 14.50 27.04 -15.44
CA ASN A 325 13.11 26.69 -15.16
C ASN A 325 12.31 26.30 -16.44
N ASP A 326 12.98 25.63 -17.37
CA ASP A 326 12.39 25.23 -18.65
C ASP A 326 11.54 23.94 -18.53
N THR A 327 10.80 23.63 -19.59
CA THR A 327 10.08 22.36 -19.73
C THR A 327 10.52 21.65 -21.00
N LEU A 328 10.96 20.39 -20.85
CA LEU A 328 11.42 19.53 -21.95
C LEU A 328 10.52 18.31 -22.07
N ARG A 329 10.37 17.80 -23.30
CA ARG A 329 9.77 16.48 -23.57
C ARG A 329 10.81 15.60 -24.24
N LEU A 330 11.04 14.44 -23.65
CA LEU A 330 12.03 13.47 -24.08
C LEU A 330 11.29 12.25 -24.62
N SER A 331 11.69 11.79 -25.81
CA SER A 331 11.15 10.56 -26.39
C SER A 331 12.06 9.36 -26.12
N LEU A 332 11.43 8.26 -25.71
CA LEU A 332 12.02 6.93 -25.74
C LEU A 332 11.89 6.35 -27.16
N ALA A 333 12.85 5.53 -27.57
CA ALA A 333 12.85 4.86 -28.87
C ALA A 333 11.84 3.70 -28.93
N ASN A 334 11.47 3.11 -27.79
CA ASN A 334 10.40 2.14 -27.64
C ASN A 334 9.92 2.06 -26.18
N ALA A 335 8.73 1.53 -25.97
CA ALA A 335 8.10 1.48 -24.64
C ALA A 335 8.79 0.49 -23.68
N GLN A 336 9.49 -0.53 -24.20
CA GLN A 336 10.24 -1.51 -23.40
C GLN A 336 11.48 -0.89 -22.70
N GLN A 337 11.86 0.34 -23.06
CA GLN A 337 12.89 1.07 -22.30
C GLN A 337 12.41 1.47 -20.89
N LEU A 338 11.10 1.60 -20.67
CA LEU A 338 10.56 1.89 -19.34
C LEU A 338 10.82 0.73 -18.36
N ASP A 339 10.79 -0.53 -18.80
CA ASP A 339 11.16 -1.70 -17.99
C ASP A 339 12.58 -1.58 -17.40
N GLN A 340 13.46 -0.82 -18.05
CA GLN A 340 14.86 -0.58 -17.66
C GLN A 340 15.09 0.82 -17.08
N LEU A 341 14.04 1.61 -16.84
CA LEU A 341 14.11 2.99 -16.36
C LEU A 341 13.82 3.07 -14.85
N ALA A 342 14.80 2.73 -14.01
CA ALA A 342 14.72 2.93 -12.56
C ALA A 342 15.33 4.28 -12.14
N GLY A 343 16.41 4.70 -12.79
CA GLY A 343 17.05 6.00 -12.61
C GLY A 343 17.16 6.79 -13.91
N ILE A 344 17.24 8.12 -13.78
CA ILE A 344 17.54 9.04 -14.87
C ILE A 344 18.61 10.06 -14.46
N SER A 345 19.59 10.28 -15.33
CA SER A 345 20.68 11.23 -15.16
C SER A 345 20.74 12.23 -16.32
N VAL A 346 21.12 13.47 -16.02
CA VAL A 346 21.75 14.37 -16.99
C VAL A 346 23.22 13.96 -17.08
N TRP A 347 23.55 13.20 -18.12
CA TRP A 347 24.78 12.45 -18.22
C TRP A 347 25.73 13.07 -19.25
N CYS A 348 26.99 13.24 -18.85
CA CYS A 348 28.06 13.61 -19.77
C CYS A 348 28.79 12.37 -20.29
N ARG A 349 28.59 12.04 -21.57
CA ARG A 349 29.14 10.84 -22.21
C ARG A 349 30.65 10.88 -22.38
N ASP A 350 31.24 12.04 -22.71
CA ASP A 350 32.69 12.21 -22.88
C ASP A 350 33.49 11.86 -21.61
N PHE A 351 32.92 12.13 -20.44
CA PHE A 351 33.58 11.93 -19.14
C PHE A 351 32.99 10.76 -18.33
N SER A 352 31.91 10.15 -18.79
CA SER A 352 31.15 9.11 -18.08
C SER A 352 30.76 9.51 -16.65
N VAL A 353 30.12 10.67 -16.50
CA VAL A 353 29.68 11.21 -15.19
C VAL A 353 28.27 11.79 -15.24
N SER A 354 27.54 11.63 -14.13
CA SER A 354 26.27 12.30 -13.87
C SER A 354 26.51 13.74 -13.42
N PHE A 355 25.81 14.70 -14.02
CA PHE A 355 25.73 16.08 -13.54
C PHE A 355 24.56 16.30 -12.58
N GLY A 356 23.56 15.41 -12.63
CA GLY A 356 22.50 15.32 -11.63
C GLY A 356 21.53 14.22 -12.02
N ASP A 357 20.97 13.54 -11.03
CA ASP A 357 20.16 12.35 -11.25
C ASP A 357 19.10 12.13 -10.17
N GLY A 358 18.15 11.24 -10.46
CA GLY A 358 17.08 10.84 -9.57
C GLY A 358 16.58 9.43 -9.87
N LEU A 359 15.90 8.82 -8.90
CA LEU A 359 15.22 7.54 -9.05
C LEU A 359 13.71 7.76 -9.14
N PHE A 360 13.04 6.94 -9.94
CA PHE A 360 11.58 6.88 -10.02
C PHE A 360 11.02 6.05 -8.86
N ASN A 361 9.95 6.55 -8.24
CA ASN A 361 9.19 5.87 -7.18
C ASN A 361 7.90 5.25 -7.73
#